data_AF-A0A2S9GQJ0-F1
#
_entry.id   AF-A0A2S9GQJ0-F1
#
_cell.length_a   1.000
_cell.length_b   1.000
_cell.length_c   1.000
_cell.angle_alpha   90.00
_cell.angle_beta   90.00
_cell.angle_gamma   90.00
#
_symmetry.space_group_name_H-M   'P 1'
#
loop_
_entity.id
_entity.type
_entity.pdbx_description
1 polymer ?
#
loop_
_entity_poly.entity_id
_entity_poly.type
_entity_poly.pdbx_seq_one_letter_code
_entity_poly.pdbx_strand_id
1 'polypeptide(L)' 'LGPIRVLVTFPDGNAASAPAKEPLLEALRQKMTQAPNTVSVSPPVFGNDYRSALMSAVLSVDPEDMGARDT' A
#
# COMPACT_ATOMS: atom_id res chain seq x y z
N LEU A 1 14.53 -2.53 -6.72
CA LEU A 1 13.82 -1.95 -5.56
C LEU A 1 12.61 -2.83 -5.24
N GLY A 2 12.40 -3.21 -3.99
CA GLY A 2 11.25 -4.05 -3.59
C GLY A 2 9.95 -3.24 -3.51
N PRO A 3 8.79 -3.89 -3.45
CA PRO A 3 7.51 -3.19 -3.36
C PRO A 3 7.39 -2.42 -2.03
N ILE A 4 6.83 -1.20 -2.10
CA ILE A 4 6.50 -0.41 -0.90
C ILE A 4 5.33 -1.08 -0.19
N ARG A 5 5.40 -1.19 1.13
CA ARG A 5 4.35 -1.78 1.96
C ARG A 5 3.78 -0.75 2.93
N VAL A 6 2.46 -0.65 2.98
CA VAL A 6 1.72 0.22 3.89
C VAL A 6 0.86 -0.65 4.79
N LEU A 7 1.12 -0.57 6.11
CA LEU A 7 0.33 -1.25 7.13
C LEU A 7 -0.59 -0.24 7.80
N VAL A 8 -1.89 -0.50 7.75
CA VAL A 8 -2.92 0.27 8.44
C VAL A 8 -3.35 -0.51 9.67
N THR A 9 -3.35 0.13 10.84
CA THR A 9 -3.78 -0.49 12.12
C THR A 9 -4.96 0.28 12.69
N PHE A 10 -5.98 -0.43 13.15
CA PHE A 10 -7.16 0.16 13.78
C PHE A 10 -7.08 -0.01 15.30
N PRO A 11 -7.13 1.09 16.08
CA PRO A 11 -6.94 1.04 17.53
C PRO A 11 -8.10 0.34 18.27
N ASP A 12 -9.33 0.44 17.73
CA ASP A 12 -10.55 -0.01 18.41
C ASP A 12 -10.86 -1.52 18.22
N GLY A 13 -9.85 -2.34 17.92
CA GLY A 13 -9.97 -3.81 17.85
C GLY A 13 -10.30 -4.40 16.46
N ASN A 14 -10.62 -5.70 16.44
CA ASN A 14 -10.70 -6.63 15.30
C ASN A 14 -11.76 -6.28 14.23
N ALA A 15 -11.63 -5.12 13.59
CA ALA A 15 -12.60 -4.61 12.63
C ALA A 15 -11.94 -4.02 11.38
N ALA A 16 -10.68 -4.36 11.08
CA ALA A 16 -10.03 -3.93 9.85
C ALA A 16 -10.80 -4.39 8.60
N SER A 17 -11.40 -5.58 8.67
CA SER A 17 -12.24 -6.18 7.63
C SER A 17 -13.73 -5.82 7.74
N ALA A 18 -14.11 -4.93 8.65
CA ALA A 18 -15.50 -4.53 8.76
C ALA A 18 -15.90 -3.69 7.53
N PRO A 19 -17.13 -3.85 6.98
CA PRO A 19 -17.58 -3.08 5.81
C PRO A 19 -17.46 -1.55 6.00
N ALA A 20 -17.61 -1.08 7.24
CA ALA A 20 -17.43 0.33 7.59
C ALA A 20 -16.01 0.88 7.32
N LYS A 21 -14.99 0.02 7.17
CA LYS A 21 -13.60 0.42 6.87
C LYS A 21 -13.27 0.36 5.39
N GLU A 22 -14.10 -0.30 4.56
CA GLU A 22 -13.88 -0.41 3.12
C GLU A 22 -13.72 0.96 2.43
N PRO A 23 -14.55 1.99 2.70
CA PRO A 23 -14.38 3.29 2.03
C PRO A 23 -13.03 3.95 2.34
N LEU A 24 -12.54 3.81 3.59
CA LEU A 24 -11.25 4.35 4.00
C LEU A 24 -10.09 3.60 3.34
N LEU A 25 -10.15 2.27 3.33
CA LEU A 25 -9.11 1.44 2.73
C LEU A 25 -9.04 1.66 1.21
N GLU A 26 -10.18 1.81 0.55
CA GLU A 26 -10.24 2.12 -0.88
C GLU A 26 -9.70 3.52 -1.17
N ALA A 27 -10.07 4.54 -0.39
CA ALA A 27 -9.53 5.89 -0.55
C ALA A 27 -8.00 5.91 -0.35
N LEU A 28 -7.47 5.16 0.62
CA LEU A 28 -6.04 5.04 0.83
C LEU A 28 -5.36 4.32 -0.34
N ARG A 29 -5.95 3.23 -0.85
CA ARG A 29 -5.46 2.50 -2.03
C ARG A 29 -5.40 3.42 -3.25
N GLN A 30 -6.46 4.18 -3.50
CA GLN A 30 -6.50 5.17 -4.59
C GLN A 30 -5.42 6.23 -4.41
N LYS A 31 -5.22 6.75 -3.20
CA LYS A 31 -4.14 7.70 -2.93
C LYS A 31 -2.76 7.10 -3.18
N MET A 32 -2.54 5.83 -2.85
CA MET A 32 -1.30 5.13 -3.14
C MET A 32 -1.05 5.00 -4.66
N THR A 33 -2.09 4.82 -5.48
CA THR A 33 -1.93 4.77 -6.95
C THR A 33 -1.47 6.09 -7.57
N GLN A 34 -1.61 7.21 -6.86
CA GLN A 34 -1.17 8.53 -7.31
C GLN A 34 0.30 8.81 -6.93
N ALA A 35 0.95 7.91 -6.18
CA ALA A 35 2.35 8.10 -5.81
C ALA A 35 3.26 7.95 -7.05
N PRO A 36 4.34 8.75 -7.16
CA PRO A 36 5.25 8.68 -8.30
C PRO A 36 5.75 7.25 -8.53
N ASN A 37 5.93 6.91 -9.81
CA ASN A 37 6.46 5.62 -10.21
C ASN A 37 5.62 4.42 -9.78
N THR A 38 4.39 4.60 -9.29
CA THR A 38 3.52 3.48 -8.90
C THR A 38 2.85 2.87 -10.12
N VAL A 39 3.09 1.58 -10.34
CA VAL A 39 2.46 0.80 -11.43
C VAL A 39 1.14 0.21 -10.97
N SER A 40 1.13 -0.33 -9.76
CA SER A 40 -0.04 -1.01 -9.21
C SER A 40 -0.01 -1.03 -7.69
N VAL A 41 -1.19 -1.12 -7.10
CA VAL A 41 -1.38 -1.30 -5.66
C VAL A 41 -2.32 -2.48 -5.45
N SER A 42 -1.88 -3.46 -4.65
CA SER A 42 -2.69 -4.62 -4.32
C SER A 42 -3.94 -4.23 -3.52
N PRO A 43 -5.02 -5.02 -3.59
CA PRO A 43 -6.10 -4.92 -2.62
C PRO A 43 -5.58 -5.07 -1.17
N PRO A 44 -6.33 -4.59 -0.16
CA PRO A 44 -5.99 -4.79 1.24
C PRO A 44 -5.96 -6.28 1.60
N VAL A 45 -4.87 -6.71 2.25
CA VAL A 45 -4.74 -8.04 2.85
C VAL A 45 -4.87 -7.90 4.35
N PHE A 46 -5.87 -8.55 4.94
CA PHE A 46 -6.11 -8.46 6.38
C PHE A 46 -5.15 -9.35 7.16
N GLY A 47 -4.64 -8.83 8.27
CA GLY A 47 -3.90 -9.62 9.24
C GLY A 47 -4.79 -10.70 9.86
N ASN A 48 -4.18 -11.77 10.35
CA ASN A 48 -4.91 -12.91 10.96
C ASN A 48 -5.72 -12.50 12.21
N ASP A 49 -5.36 -11.39 12.85
CA ASP A 49 -6.08 -10.83 13.99
C ASP A 49 -7.18 -9.83 13.58
N TYR A 50 -7.34 -9.56 12.28
CA TYR A 50 -8.25 -8.56 11.72
C TYR A 50 -8.10 -7.16 12.31
N ARG A 51 -6.93 -6.83 12.88
CA ARG A 51 -6.63 -5.49 13.41
C ARG A 51 -5.90 -4.61 12.41
N SER A 52 -5.34 -5.22 11.38
CA SER A 52 -4.56 -4.54 10.37
C SER A 52 -4.94 -4.93 8.96
N ALA A 53 -4.63 -4.02 8.04
CA ALA A 53 -4.72 -4.24 6.60
C ALA A 53 -3.39 -3.82 5.96
N LEU A 54 -2.83 -4.70 5.14
CA LEU A 54 -1.58 -4.49 4.42
C LEU A 54 -1.88 -4.24 2.93
N MET A 55 -1.28 -3.18 2.38
CA MET A 55 -1.28 -2.92 0.94
C MET A 55 0.15 -2.83 0.42
N SER A 56 0.36 -3.36 -0.78
CA SER A 56 1.67 -3.39 -1.43
C SER A 56 1.60 -2.62 -2.74
N ALA A 57 2.50 -1.65 -2.93
CA ALA A 57 2.66 -0.89 -4.16
C ALA A 57 3.90 -1.37 -4.93
N VAL A 58 3.72 -1.69 -6.21
CA VAL A 58 4.82 -2.00 -7.13
C VAL A 58 5.23 -0.71 -7.83
N LEU A 59 6.54 -0.46 -7.86
CA LEU A 59 7.11 0.72 -8.49
C LEU A 59 7.74 0.36 -9.84
N SER A 60 7.47 1.14 -10.89
CA SER A 60 8.29 1.19 -12.10
C SER A 60 9.43 2.15 -11.82
N VAL A 61 10.59 1.59 -11.50
CA VAL A 61 11.82 2.39 -11.53
C VAL A 61 12.46 2.09 -12.86
N ASP A 62 12.65 3.13 -13.68
CA ASP A 62 13.50 2.98 -14.87
C ASP A 62 14.90 2.61 -14.37
N PRO A 63 15.41 1.43 -14.71
CA PRO A 63 16.72 0.98 -14.23
C PRO A 63 17.85 1.91 -14.71
N GLU A 64 17.61 2.66 -15.80
CA GLU A 64 18.57 3.60 -16.38
C GLU A 64 18.67 4.92 -15.60
N ASP A 65 17.61 5.34 -14.89
CA ASP A 65 17.64 6.54 -14.00
C ASP A 65 18.35 6.25 -12.66
N MET A 66 18.65 4.99 -12.36
CA MET A 66 19.54 4.63 -11.25
C MET A 66 21.03 4.77 -11.61
N GLY A 67 21.37 5.03 -12.88
CA GLY A 67 22.74 5.22 -13.38
C GLY A 67 23.33 6.61 -13.10
N ALA A 68 22.53 7.58 -12.66
CA ALA A 68 23.01 8.92 -12.31
C ALA A 68 23.64 9.01 -10.89
N ARG A 69 23.89 7.87 -10.22
CA ARG A 69 24.59 7.82 -8.92
C ARG A 69 26.13 7.79 -9.06
N ASP A 70 26.66 7.83 -10.28
CA ASP A 70 28.11 7.77 -10.57
C ASP A 70 28.69 9.06 -11.20
N THR A 71 28.01 10.21 -11.08
CA THR A 71 28.59 11.54 -11.37
C THR A 71 28.40 12.50 -10.21
#